data_AF-A0A524HWJ3-F1
#
_entry.id   AF-A0A524HWJ3-F1
#
_cell.length_a   1.000
_cell.length_b   1.000
_cell.length_c   1.000
_cell.angle_alpha   90.00
_cell.angle_beta   90.00
_cell.angle_gamma   90.00
#
_symmetry.space_group_name_H-M   'P 1'
#
loop_
_entity.id
_entity.type
_entity.pdbx_description
1 polymer ?
#
loop_
_entity_poly.entity_id
_entity_poly.type
_entity_poly.pdbx_seq_one_letter_code
_entity_poly.pdbx_strand_id
1 'polypeptide(L)'
;MRTSKLLRTAAEQYQVGHDPLRLLRVVVGTLLLAGSAVAVLLAVTGVAPRALLLAGALWALYGFVTALISGVLEPVIDFAAEAFSSVGLVRAGGGYSAIETMVARGQYEAAAEAYRERARERRDRVAATIRRAALLTGPLGTAEGAVLELNRLREERGTRISAGDDIRIGLALADIHEFSLHDPGRAMAELRRLIDRYPHSRRIRQMRSVLAALKAAHFGR
;
A
#
# COMPACT_ATOMS: atom_id res chain seq x y z
N MET A 1 -41.83 -1.56 -5.41
CA MET A 1 -40.60 -1.03 -6.05
C MET A 1 -39.87 0.06 -5.24
N ARG A 2 -40.18 0.26 -3.94
CA ARG A 2 -39.55 1.30 -3.07
C ARG A 2 -38.64 0.72 -1.97
N THR A 3 -38.73 -0.59 -1.71
CA THR A 3 -37.99 -1.30 -0.65
C THR A 3 -36.56 -1.72 -1.05
N SER A 4 -36.26 -1.84 -2.34
CA SER A 4 -34.91 -2.22 -2.81
C SER A 4 -33.89 -1.08 -2.68
N LYS A 5 -34.35 0.18 -2.66
CA LYS A 5 -33.45 1.35 -2.54
C LYS A 5 -32.93 1.52 -1.11
N LEU A 6 -33.76 1.20 -0.10
CA LEU A 6 -33.39 1.29 1.31
C LEU A 6 -32.44 0.17 1.75
N LEU A 7 -32.61 -1.04 1.21
CA LEU A 7 -31.67 -2.15 1.47
C LEU A 7 -30.31 -1.92 0.80
N ARG A 8 -30.28 -1.18 -0.32
CA ARG A 8 -29.03 -0.85 -1.03
C ARG A 8 -28.22 0.22 -0.30
N THR A 9 -28.86 1.24 0.28
CA THR A 9 -28.17 2.21 1.15
C THR A 9 -27.68 1.59 2.45
N ALA A 10 -28.46 0.69 3.06
CA ALA A 10 -28.02 -0.03 4.27
C ALA A 10 -26.81 -0.96 3.99
N ALA A 11 -26.78 -1.60 2.81
CA ALA A 11 -25.66 -2.44 2.39
C ALA A 11 -24.42 -1.63 1.98
N GLU A 12 -24.59 -0.45 1.37
CA GLU A 12 -23.50 0.48 1.05
C GLU A 12 -22.90 1.11 2.32
N GLN A 13 -23.69 1.34 3.37
CA GLN A 13 -23.17 1.77 4.67
C GLN A 13 -22.45 0.65 5.43
N TYR A 14 -22.78 -0.61 5.20
CA TYR A 14 -22.09 -1.76 5.83
C TYR A 14 -20.79 -2.16 5.10
N GLN A 15 -20.61 -1.74 3.84
CA GLN A 15 -19.43 -2.05 3.01
C GLN A 15 -18.35 -0.97 2.99
N VAL A 16 -18.55 0.16 3.68
CA VAL A 16 -17.42 1.06 4.01
C VAL A 16 -16.49 0.26 4.91
N GLY A 17 -15.36 -0.16 4.33
CA GLY A 17 -14.33 -0.97 4.98
C GLY A 17 -14.09 -0.46 6.40
N HIS A 18 -14.35 -1.34 7.36
CA HIS A 18 -14.09 -1.05 8.76
C HIS A 18 -12.58 -1.00 8.95
N ASP A 19 -11.99 0.17 8.73
CA ASP A 19 -10.77 0.53 9.43
C ASP A 19 -11.17 0.75 10.90
N PRO A 20 -10.89 -0.20 11.81
CA PRO A 20 -11.31 -0.11 13.20
C PRO A 20 -10.78 1.18 13.86
N LEU A 21 -9.64 1.68 13.36
CA LEU A 21 -9.00 2.91 13.79
C LEU A 21 -9.78 4.17 13.40
N ARG A 22 -10.50 4.17 12.27
CA ARG A 22 -11.29 5.31 11.82
C ARG A 22 -12.55 5.48 12.68
N LEU A 23 -13.22 4.36 12.98
CA LEU A 23 -14.36 4.32 13.89
C LEU A 23 -13.95 4.75 15.30
N LEU A 24 -12.81 4.25 15.79
CA LEU A 24 -12.25 4.67 17.08
C LEU A 24 -11.96 6.18 17.12
N ARG A 25 -11.32 6.76 16.09
CA ARG A 25 -11.06 8.22 16.04
C ARG A 25 -12.34 9.05 16.08
N VAL A 26 -13.36 8.64 15.34
CA VAL A 26 -14.65 9.35 15.28
C VAL A 26 -15.36 9.28 16.64
N VAL A 27 -15.41 8.11 17.27
CA VAL A 27 -16.03 7.90 18.59
C VAL A 27 -15.28 8.68 19.68
N VAL A 28 -13.95 8.61 19.70
CA VAL A 28 -13.12 9.35 20.67
C VAL A 28 -13.25 10.86 20.45
N GLY A 29 -13.24 11.32 19.19
CA GLY A 29 -13.42 12.74 18.86
C GLY A 29 -14.79 13.28 19.28
N THR A 30 -15.86 12.50 19.07
CA THR A 30 -17.22 12.88 19.50
C THR A 30 -17.37 12.91 21.02
N LEU A 31 -16.80 11.95 21.74
CA LEU A 31 -16.77 11.95 23.20
C LEU A 31 -16.00 13.16 23.76
N LEU A 32 -14.85 13.49 23.17
CA LEU A 32 -14.07 14.68 23.54
C LEU A 32 -14.85 15.97 23.31
N LEU A 33 -15.56 16.08 22.19
CA LEU A 33 -16.37 17.25 21.85
C LEU A 33 -17.55 17.42 22.83
N ALA A 34 -18.22 16.32 23.19
CA ALA A 34 -19.25 16.31 24.23
C ALA A 34 -18.69 16.72 25.61
N GLY A 35 -17.53 16.17 26.00
CA GLY A 35 -16.85 16.55 27.25
C GLY A 35 -16.42 18.03 27.27
N SER A 36 -16.04 18.58 26.11
CA SER A 36 -15.68 19.99 25.96
C SER A 36 -16.89 20.90 26.15
N ALA A 37 -18.05 20.53 25.61
CA ALA A 37 -19.29 21.28 25.82
C ALA A 37 -19.69 21.34 27.30
N VAL A 38 -19.54 20.22 28.02
CA VAL A 38 -19.78 20.16 29.48
C VAL A 38 -18.77 21.02 30.25
N ALA A 39 -17.49 20.97 29.89
CA ALA A 39 -16.45 21.78 30.52
C ALA A 39 -16.66 23.30 30.31
N VAL A 40 -17.11 23.71 29.12
CA VAL A 40 -17.49 25.11 28.84
C VAL A 40 -18.67 25.53 29.70
N LEU A 41 -19.71 24.68 29.81
CA LEU A 41 -20.89 24.96 30.64
C LEU A 41 -20.53 25.10 32.13
N LEU A 42 -19.65 24.24 32.65
CA LEU A 42 -19.15 24.28 34.03
C LEU A 42 -18.25 25.49 34.32
N ALA A 43 -17.55 26.00 33.31
CA ALA A 43 -16.74 27.20 33.43
C ALA A 43 -17.58 28.49 33.39
N VAL A 44 -18.58 28.56 32.51
CA VAL A 44 -19.50 29.71 32.41
C VAL A 44 -20.36 29.85 33.68
N THR A 45 -20.72 28.73 34.31
CA THR A 45 -21.46 28.73 35.59
C THR A 45 -20.58 29.05 36.81
N GLY A 46 -19.26 29.20 36.64
CA GLY A 46 -18.32 29.54 37.72
C GLY A 46 -18.03 28.41 38.71
N VAL A 47 -18.65 27.23 38.53
CA VAL A 47 -18.52 26.07 39.42
C VAL A 47 -17.11 25.48 39.37
N ALA A 48 -16.49 25.45 38.18
CA ALA A 48 -15.14 24.92 38.01
C ALA A 48 -14.42 25.59 36.81
N PRO A 49 -13.93 26.83 36.94
CA PRO A 49 -13.27 27.55 35.85
C PRO A 49 -12.00 26.85 35.33
N ARG A 50 -11.36 26.01 36.16
CA ARG A 50 -10.21 25.18 35.76
C ARG A 50 -10.57 24.04 34.80
N ALA A 51 -11.86 23.73 34.60
CA ALA A 51 -12.31 22.69 33.68
C ALA A 51 -11.96 23.01 32.21
N LEU A 52 -11.90 24.30 31.84
CA LEU A 52 -11.48 24.73 30.50
C LEU A 52 -10.00 24.40 30.22
N LEU A 53 -9.13 24.50 31.22
CA LEU A 53 -7.71 24.14 31.09
C LEU A 53 -7.55 22.63 30.87
N LEU A 54 -8.33 21.81 31.58
CA LEU A 54 -8.37 20.36 31.39
C LEU A 54 -8.88 19.99 30.00
N ALA A 55 -9.97 20.61 29.54
CA ALA A 55 -10.50 20.38 28.18
C ALA A 55 -9.50 20.80 27.10
N GLY A 56 -8.85 21.95 27.26
CA GLY A 56 -7.80 22.41 26.35
C GLY A 56 -6.57 21.49 26.33
N ALA A 57 -6.12 21.02 27.49
CA ALA A 57 -5.02 20.06 27.59
C ALA A 57 -5.36 18.70 26.94
N LEU A 58 -6.60 18.23 27.13
CA LEU A 58 -7.10 17.02 26.47
C LEU A 58 -7.17 17.17 24.94
N TRP A 59 -7.58 18.34 24.44
CA TRP A 59 -7.57 18.64 23.01
C TRP A 59 -6.15 18.75 22.43
N ALA A 60 -5.23 19.38 23.14
CA ALA A 60 -3.83 19.47 22.73
C ALA A 60 -3.18 18.08 22.68
N LEU A 61 -3.45 17.23 23.68
CA LEU A 61 -2.97 15.84 23.70
C LEU A 61 -3.60 15.02 22.58
N TYR A 62 -4.90 15.15 22.34
CA TYR A 62 -5.59 14.47 21.24
C TYR A 62 -5.05 14.91 19.88
N GLY A 63 -4.89 16.21 19.66
CA GLY A 63 -4.28 16.81 18.47
C GLY A 63 -2.83 16.34 18.26
N PHE A 64 -2.04 16.27 19.33
CA PHE A 64 -0.67 15.77 19.28
C PHE A 64 -0.61 14.27 18.93
N VAL A 65 -1.43 13.44 19.57
CA VAL A 65 -1.50 12.01 19.29
C VAL A 65 -2.02 11.76 17.87
N THR A 66 -3.02 12.50 17.42
CA THR A 66 -3.52 12.39 16.04
C THR A 66 -2.53 12.94 15.01
N ALA A 67 -1.77 13.99 15.30
CA ALA A 67 -0.70 14.49 14.43
C ALA A 67 0.53 13.57 14.42
N LEU A 68 0.86 12.94 15.54
CA LEU A 68 1.92 11.94 15.62
C LEU A 68 1.51 10.67 14.87
N ILE A 69 0.24 10.26 15.00
CA ILE A 69 -0.32 9.17 14.22
C ILE A 69 -0.44 9.56 12.74
N SER A 70 -0.96 10.71 12.34
CA SER A 70 -1.02 11.05 10.92
C SER A 70 0.37 11.31 10.32
N GLY A 71 1.24 12.02 11.03
CA GLY A 71 2.57 12.42 10.54
C GLY A 71 3.64 11.32 10.58
N VAL A 72 3.52 10.32 11.46
CA VAL A 72 4.43 9.16 11.50
C VAL A 72 3.78 7.92 10.88
N LEU A 73 2.46 7.75 11.04
CA LEU A 73 1.77 6.58 10.52
C LEU A 73 1.45 6.73 9.02
N GLU A 74 1.31 7.91 8.42
CA GLU A 74 1.21 8.01 6.94
C GLU A 74 2.48 7.52 6.23
N PRO A 75 3.71 7.99 6.53
CA PRO A 75 4.91 7.45 5.89
C PRO A 75 5.18 5.99 6.28
N VAL A 76 4.79 5.54 7.49
CA VAL A 76 4.93 4.13 7.89
C VAL A 76 3.84 3.26 7.30
N ILE A 77 2.63 3.76 7.04
CA ILE A 77 1.54 3.04 6.34
C ILE A 77 1.82 3.05 4.85
N ASP A 78 2.38 4.11 4.28
CA ASP A 78 2.82 4.13 2.88
C ASP A 78 4.02 3.20 2.72
N PHE A 79 5.00 3.24 3.62
CA PHE A 79 6.11 2.29 3.63
C PHE A 79 5.66 0.86 3.95
N ALA A 80 4.68 0.68 4.84
CA ALA A 80 4.11 -0.63 5.14
C ALA A 80 3.15 -1.08 4.06
N ALA A 81 2.45 -0.22 3.33
CA ALA A 81 1.58 -0.55 2.22
C ALA A 81 2.39 -0.79 0.95
N GLU A 82 3.54 -0.14 0.79
CA GLU A 82 4.57 -0.39 -0.22
C GLU A 82 5.34 -1.69 0.13
N ALA A 83 5.60 -1.94 1.42
CA ALA A 83 6.12 -3.22 1.91
C ALA A 83 5.07 -4.35 1.87
N PHE A 84 3.78 -4.08 2.10
CA PHE A 84 2.70 -5.08 2.09
C PHE A 84 2.09 -5.25 0.69
N SER A 85 2.21 -4.30 -0.23
CA SER A 85 1.94 -4.49 -1.66
C SER A 85 3.08 -5.29 -2.29
N SER A 86 4.34 -5.02 -1.91
CA SER A 86 5.48 -5.85 -2.30
C SER A 86 5.50 -7.23 -1.61
N VAL A 87 4.86 -7.39 -0.44
CA VAL A 87 4.71 -8.67 0.30
C VAL A 87 3.31 -9.30 0.12
N GLY A 88 2.42 -8.68 -0.66
CA GLY A 88 1.11 -9.24 -1.04
C GLY A 88 1.20 -10.50 -1.91
N LEU A 89 2.43 -10.90 -2.24
CA LEU A 89 2.80 -12.18 -2.79
C LEU A 89 3.43 -13.05 -1.70
N VAL A 90 2.62 -13.99 -1.22
CA VAL A 90 3.03 -15.32 -0.76
C VAL A 90 3.21 -15.49 0.77
N ARG A 91 2.07 -15.76 1.43
CA ARG A 91 2.00 -16.85 2.42
C ARG A 91 2.19 -18.18 1.66
N ALA A 92 3.44 -18.50 1.33
CA ALA A 92 3.92 -19.86 1.10
C ALA A 92 5.30 -19.91 1.73
N GLY A 93 5.29 -20.23 3.03
CA GLY A 93 6.49 -20.66 3.71
C GLY A 93 7.04 -21.90 3.02
N GLY A 94 8.33 -21.86 2.71
CA GLY A 94 9.06 -23.01 2.17
C GLY A 94 10.13 -22.61 1.17
N GLY A 95 11.24 -21.99 1.63
CA GLY A 95 12.49 -22.01 0.86
C GLY A 95 13.38 -20.76 0.93
N TYR A 96 12.85 -19.59 1.30
CA TYR A 96 13.59 -18.32 1.23
C TYR A 96 14.16 -17.84 2.58
N SER A 97 13.95 -18.60 3.66
CA SER A 97 14.28 -18.19 5.03
C SER A 97 15.74 -17.76 5.22
N ALA A 98 16.69 -18.42 4.55
CA ALA A 98 18.10 -18.03 4.62
C ALA A 98 18.36 -16.66 3.94
N ILE A 99 17.74 -16.42 2.79
CA ILE A 99 17.88 -15.16 2.03
C ILE A 99 17.17 -14.02 2.78
N GLU A 100 15.97 -14.28 3.33
CA GLU A 100 15.22 -13.31 4.14
C GLU A 100 15.97 -12.92 5.41
N THR A 101 16.72 -13.86 6.02
CA THR A 101 17.60 -13.55 7.16
C THR A 101 18.72 -12.59 6.77
N MET A 102 19.29 -12.72 5.56
CA MET A 102 20.30 -11.77 5.05
C MET A 102 19.70 -10.37 4.87
N VAL A 103 18.49 -10.28 4.30
CA VAL A 103 17.76 -9.00 4.17
C VAL A 103 17.52 -8.37 5.54
N ALA A 104 17.07 -9.15 6.53
CA ALA A 104 16.83 -8.67 7.89
C ALA A 104 18.11 -8.18 8.59
N ARG A 105 19.28 -8.70 8.20
CA ARG A 105 20.60 -8.27 8.70
C ARG A 105 21.20 -7.10 7.91
N GLY A 106 20.48 -6.54 6.94
CA GLY A 106 20.98 -5.46 6.08
C GLY A 106 21.98 -5.91 5.01
N GLN A 107 22.14 -7.22 4.79
CA GLN A 107 23.06 -7.78 3.80
C GLN A 107 22.42 -7.80 2.41
N TYR A 108 22.04 -6.62 1.90
CA TYR A 108 21.20 -6.50 0.70
C TYR A 108 21.89 -6.97 -0.59
N GLU A 109 23.18 -6.71 -0.76
CA GLU A 109 23.93 -7.19 -1.93
C GLU A 109 24.01 -8.71 -1.96
N ALA A 110 24.37 -9.33 -0.84
CA ALA A 110 24.44 -10.78 -0.71
C ALA A 110 23.06 -11.43 -0.91
N ALA A 111 22.00 -10.83 -0.37
CA ALA A 111 20.64 -11.29 -0.57
C ALA A 111 20.19 -11.18 -2.04
N ALA A 112 20.51 -10.07 -2.72
CA ALA A 112 20.22 -9.87 -4.12
C ALA A 112 20.94 -10.92 -4.99
N GLU A 113 22.18 -11.25 -4.67
CA GLU A 113 22.92 -12.30 -5.35
C GLU A 113 22.32 -13.69 -5.11
N ALA A 114 21.92 -13.99 -3.87
CA ALA A 114 21.27 -15.25 -3.55
C ALA A 114 19.92 -15.42 -4.28
N TYR A 115 19.14 -14.33 -4.41
CA TYR A 115 17.94 -14.35 -5.25
C TYR A 115 18.26 -14.55 -6.73
N ARG A 116 19.36 -13.97 -7.24
CA ARG A 116 19.82 -14.17 -8.62
C ARG A 116 20.16 -15.63 -8.89
N GLU A 117 20.88 -16.28 -7.98
CA GLU A 117 21.20 -17.70 -8.08
C GLU A 117 19.92 -18.54 -8.05
N ARG A 118 19.01 -18.24 -7.11
CA ARG A 118 17.74 -18.95 -7.00
C ARG A 118 16.87 -18.80 -8.24
N ALA A 119 16.94 -17.66 -8.93
CA ALA A 119 16.20 -17.42 -10.15
C ALA A 119 16.62 -18.32 -11.33
N ARG A 120 17.76 -19.02 -11.24
CA ARG A 120 18.16 -20.04 -12.23
C ARG A 120 17.20 -21.23 -12.23
N GLU A 121 16.64 -21.59 -11.07
CA GLU A 121 15.63 -22.63 -10.95
C GLU A 121 14.31 -22.19 -11.59
N ARG A 122 13.84 -22.92 -12.60
CA ARG A 122 12.62 -22.55 -13.35
C ARG A 122 11.38 -22.32 -12.48
N ARG A 123 11.23 -23.10 -11.41
CA ARG A 123 10.09 -23.01 -10.48
C ARG A 123 10.09 -21.70 -9.66
N ASP A 124 11.27 -21.16 -9.40
CA ASP A 124 11.48 -20.02 -8.50
C ASP A 124 11.84 -18.75 -9.27
N ARG A 125 12.20 -18.87 -10.56
CA ARG A 125 12.63 -17.80 -11.45
C ARG A 125 11.87 -16.49 -11.26
N VAL A 126 10.55 -16.52 -11.48
CA VAL A 126 9.73 -15.29 -11.40
C VAL A 126 9.72 -14.71 -9.99
N ALA A 127 9.48 -15.54 -8.98
CA ALA A 127 9.36 -15.09 -7.59
C ALA A 127 10.69 -14.53 -7.06
N ALA A 128 11.80 -15.20 -7.36
CA ALA A 128 13.14 -14.78 -6.97
C ALA A 128 13.56 -13.48 -7.69
N THR A 129 13.29 -13.36 -9.00
CA THR A 129 13.57 -12.13 -9.75
C THR A 129 12.77 -10.94 -9.23
N ILE A 130 11.48 -11.11 -8.91
CA ILE A 130 10.67 -10.01 -8.33
C ILE A 130 11.21 -9.59 -6.96
N ARG A 131 11.57 -10.55 -6.08
CA ARG A 131 12.15 -10.21 -4.77
C ARG A 131 13.51 -9.52 -4.89
N ARG A 132 14.32 -9.94 -5.86
CA ARG A 132 15.57 -9.25 -6.18
C ARG A 132 15.32 -7.84 -6.71
N ALA A 133 14.34 -7.66 -7.59
CA ALA A 133 13.96 -6.36 -8.12
C ALA A 133 13.57 -5.39 -6.98
N ALA A 134 12.87 -5.86 -5.95
CA ALA A 134 12.55 -5.05 -4.77
C ALA A 134 13.80 -4.61 -3.98
N LEU A 135 14.84 -5.47 -3.88
CA LEU A 135 16.11 -5.08 -3.27
C LEU A 135 16.86 -4.06 -4.14
N LEU A 136 16.83 -4.25 -5.46
CA LEU A 136 17.45 -3.35 -6.42
C LEU A 136 16.81 -1.97 -6.38
N THR A 137 15.49 -1.87 -6.26
CA THR A 137 14.76 -0.59 -6.27
C THR A 137 14.78 0.11 -4.91
N GLY A 138 14.77 -0.65 -3.82
CA GLY A 138 14.82 -0.11 -2.46
C GLY A 138 16.26 0.14 -2.01
N PRO A 139 16.81 -0.73 -1.13
CA PRO A 139 18.07 -0.46 -0.43
C PRO A 139 19.30 -0.31 -1.32
N LEU A 140 19.31 -0.89 -2.52
CA LEU A 140 20.45 -0.80 -3.43
C LEU A 140 20.38 0.40 -4.39
N GLY A 141 19.22 1.08 -4.51
CA GLY A 141 19.09 2.31 -5.31
C GLY A 141 19.32 2.15 -6.83
N THR A 142 19.21 0.94 -7.36
CA THR A 142 19.45 0.56 -8.76
C THR A 142 18.14 0.21 -9.50
N ALA A 143 17.16 1.12 -9.47
CA ALA A 143 15.83 0.89 -10.04
C ALA A 143 15.84 0.53 -11.55
N GLU A 144 16.72 1.15 -12.34
CA GLU A 144 16.87 0.82 -13.77
C GLU A 144 17.32 -0.63 -13.99
N GLY A 145 18.19 -1.15 -13.11
CA GLY A 145 18.64 -2.55 -13.14
C GLY A 145 17.48 -3.51 -12.89
N ALA A 146 16.57 -3.17 -11.97
CA ALA A 146 15.37 -3.96 -11.70
C ALA A 146 14.44 -4.02 -12.92
N VAL A 147 14.21 -2.88 -13.58
CA VAL A 147 13.40 -2.81 -14.82
C VAL A 147 14.02 -3.66 -15.92
N LEU A 148 15.33 -3.55 -16.13
CA LEU A 148 16.04 -4.35 -17.13
C LEU A 148 15.87 -5.85 -16.88
N GLU A 149 15.99 -6.29 -15.64
CA GLU A 149 15.86 -7.71 -15.29
C GLU A 149 14.46 -8.26 -15.47
N LEU A 150 13.43 -7.50 -15.06
CA LEU A 150 12.04 -7.88 -15.24
C LEU A 150 11.64 -7.92 -16.72
N ASN A 151 12.12 -6.97 -17.52
CA ASN A 151 11.93 -6.99 -18.97
C ASN A 151 12.64 -8.18 -19.62
N ARG A 152 13.89 -8.46 -19.24
CA ARG A 152 14.64 -9.60 -19.75
C ARG A 152 13.94 -10.91 -19.42
N LEU A 153 13.43 -11.07 -18.20
CA LEU A 153 12.65 -12.24 -17.81
C LEU A 153 11.43 -12.41 -18.72
N ARG A 154 10.72 -11.32 -19.03
CA ARG A 154 9.53 -11.27 -19.88
C ARG A 154 9.81 -11.60 -21.35
N GLU A 155 10.97 -11.19 -21.86
CA GLU A 155 11.38 -11.34 -23.27
C GLU A 155 12.13 -12.65 -23.56
N GLU A 156 12.54 -13.38 -22.51
CA GLU A 156 13.34 -14.59 -22.63
C GLU A 156 12.63 -15.67 -23.48
N ARG A 157 13.12 -15.87 -24.71
CA ARG A 157 12.57 -16.86 -25.65
C ARG A 157 12.71 -18.26 -25.07
N GLY A 158 11.58 -18.93 -24.83
CA GLY A 158 11.51 -20.29 -24.27
C GLY A 158 10.85 -20.34 -22.89
N THR A 159 10.73 -19.21 -22.21
CA THR A 159 10.03 -19.13 -20.93
C THR A 159 8.54 -18.95 -21.19
N ARG A 160 7.76 -20.04 -21.11
CA ARG A 160 6.28 -19.91 -21.02
C ARG A 160 5.94 -19.32 -19.66
N ILE A 161 5.91 -18.00 -19.58
CA ILE A 161 5.42 -17.27 -18.41
C ILE A 161 3.91 -17.48 -18.34
N SER A 162 3.42 -17.88 -17.17
CA SER A 162 1.99 -18.01 -16.95
C SER A 162 1.33 -16.62 -17.00
N ALA A 163 0.04 -16.55 -17.34
CA ALA A 163 -0.69 -15.28 -17.28
C ALA A 163 -0.61 -14.61 -15.91
N GLY A 164 -0.60 -15.41 -14.83
CA GLY A 164 -0.45 -14.90 -13.47
C GLY A 164 0.93 -14.28 -13.21
N ASP A 165 1.99 -14.86 -13.78
CA ASP A 165 3.35 -14.37 -13.63
C ASP A 165 3.61 -13.13 -14.49
N ASP A 166 3.07 -13.04 -15.71
CA ASP A 166 3.17 -11.80 -16.53
C ASP A 166 2.44 -10.64 -15.85
N ILE A 167 1.30 -10.90 -15.19
CA ILE A 167 0.60 -9.90 -14.36
C ILE A 167 1.47 -9.48 -13.17
N ARG A 168 2.10 -10.41 -12.46
CA ARG A 168 3.00 -10.08 -11.32
C ARG A 168 4.18 -9.22 -11.77
N ILE A 169 4.81 -9.59 -12.89
CA ILE A 169 5.94 -8.84 -13.47
C ILE A 169 5.47 -7.45 -13.91
N GLY A 170 4.34 -7.34 -14.61
CA GLY A 170 3.83 -6.07 -15.10
C GLY A 170 3.39 -5.12 -13.97
N LEU A 171 2.83 -5.64 -12.88
CA LEU A 171 2.53 -4.83 -11.69
C LEU A 171 3.82 -4.33 -11.02
N ALA A 172 4.82 -5.21 -10.83
CA ALA A 172 6.11 -4.79 -10.29
C ALA A 172 6.79 -3.72 -11.17
N LEU A 173 6.72 -3.85 -12.50
CA LEU A 173 7.22 -2.82 -13.42
C LEU A 173 6.46 -1.49 -13.30
N ALA A 174 5.13 -1.55 -13.16
CA ALA A 174 4.33 -0.34 -12.95
C ALA A 174 4.73 0.38 -11.66
N ASP A 175 4.87 -0.36 -10.55
CA ASP A 175 5.29 0.19 -9.26
C ASP A 175 6.68 0.84 -9.35
N ILE A 176 7.65 0.17 -9.99
CA ILE A 176 9.01 0.72 -10.16
C ILE A 176 9.00 2.01 -11.00
N HIS A 177 8.20 2.03 -12.07
CA HIS A 177 8.07 3.22 -12.90
C HIS A 177 7.43 4.39 -12.15
N GLU A 178 6.39 4.13 -11.36
CA GLU A 178 5.70 5.15 -10.57
C GLU A 178 6.58 5.71 -9.45
N PHE A 179 7.09 4.83 -8.58
CA PHE A 179 7.68 5.25 -7.31
C PHE A 179 9.21 5.41 -7.36
N SER A 180 9.92 4.56 -8.10
CA SER A 180 11.39 4.61 -8.11
C SER A 180 11.92 5.50 -9.24
N LEU A 181 11.34 5.40 -10.43
CA LEU A 181 11.79 6.14 -11.61
C LEU A 181 11.02 7.44 -11.88
N HIS A 182 9.94 7.71 -11.11
CA HIS A 182 9.12 8.90 -11.25
C HIS A 182 8.60 9.12 -12.69
N ASP A 183 8.31 8.02 -13.40
CA ASP A 183 7.77 7.98 -14.75
C ASP A 183 6.33 7.38 -14.72
N PRO A 184 5.33 8.18 -14.27
CA PRO A 184 3.95 7.72 -14.19
C PRO A 184 3.39 7.38 -15.59
N GLY A 185 3.94 7.96 -16.67
CA GLY A 185 3.55 7.65 -18.03
C GLY A 185 3.83 6.19 -18.39
N ARG A 186 5.03 5.69 -18.07
CA ARG A 186 5.38 4.27 -18.25
C ARG A 186 4.62 3.36 -17.31
N ALA A 187 4.39 3.76 -16.07
CA ALA A 187 3.57 2.99 -15.14
C ALA A 187 2.14 2.78 -15.68
N MET A 188 1.51 3.85 -16.18
CA MET A 188 0.20 3.79 -16.84
C MET A 188 0.22 2.89 -18.09
N ALA A 189 1.29 2.97 -18.90
CA ALA A 189 1.43 2.14 -20.09
C ALA A 189 1.49 0.64 -19.75
N GLU A 190 2.23 0.26 -18.71
CA GLU A 190 2.30 -1.13 -18.23
C GLU A 190 0.94 -1.60 -17.68
N LEU A 191 0.25 -0.79 -16.87
CA LEU A 191 -1.11 -1.11 -16.40
C LEU A 191 -2.10 -1.28 -17.55
N ARG A 192 -2.05 -0.40 -18.55
CA ARG A 192 -2.89 -0.49 -19.75
C ARG A 192 -2.59 -1.76 -20.54
N ARG A 193 -1.32 -2.10 -20.72
CA ARG A 193 -0.90 -3.34 -21.38
C ARG A 193 -1.48 -4.57 -20.70
N LEU A 194 -1.48 -4.60 -19.36
CA LEU A 194 -2.06 -5.70 -18.59
C LEU A 194 -3.59 -5.77 -18.74
N ILE A 195 -4.27 -4.62 -18.74
CA ILE A 195 -5.73 -4.54 -18.95
C ILE A 195 -6.11 -5.06 -20.33
N ASP A 196 -5.38 -4.64 -21.36
CA ASP A 196 -5.64 -5.01 -22.75
C ASP A 196 -5.31 -6.48 -23.02
N ARG A 197 -4.23 -7.00 -22.42
CA ARG A 197 -3.80 -8.40 -22.57
C ARG A 197 -4.63 -9.39 -21.75
N TYR A 198 -5.10 -8.99 -20.56
CA TYR A 198 -5.83 -9.88 -19.63
C TYR A 198 -7.19 -9.31 -19.19
N PRO A 199 -8.11 -9.06 -20.14
CA PRO A 199 -9.38 -8.38 -19.87
C PRO A 199 -10.31 -9.15 -18.93
N HIS A 200 -10.18 -10.49 -18.87
CA HIS A 200 -11.01 -11.36 -18.03
C HIS A 200 -10.33 -11.77 -16.72
N SER A 201 -9.19 -11.17 -16.37
CA SER A 201 -8.53 -11.48 -15.10
C SER A 201 -9.39 -11.03 -13.91
N ARG A 202 -9.37 -11.79 -12.81
CA ARG A 202 -10.09 -11.43 -11.58
C ARG A 202 -9.67 -10.06 -11.02
N ARG A 203 -8.44 -9.63 -11.33
CA ARG A 203 -7.82 -8.38 -10.88
C ARG A 203 -8.09 -7.19 -11.80
N ILE A 204 -8.83 -7.36 -12.90
CA ILE A 204 -9.03 -6.29 -13.90
C ILE A 204 -9.67 -5.03 -13.32
N ARG A 205 -10.63 -5.18 -12.41
CA ARG A 205 -11.29 -4.04 -11.75
C ARG A 205 -10.31 -3.24 -10.91
N GLN A 206 -9.42 -3.92 -10.18
CA GLN A 206 -8.36 -3.30 -9.40
C GLN A 206 -7.34 -2.59 -10.31
N MET A 207 -6.91 -3.22 -11.40
CA MET A 207 -5.97 -2.58 -12.34
C MET A 207 -6.56 -1.31 -12.96
N ARG A 208 -7.85 -1.32 -13.30
CA ARG A 208 -8.56 -0.14 -13.81
C ARG A 208 -8.69 0.97 -12.75
N SER A 209 -8.95 0.62 -11.50
CA SER A 209 -9.03 1.62 -10.42
C SER A 209 -7.68 2.26 -10.14
N VAL A 210 -6.60 1.46 -10.13
CA VAL A 210 -5.22 1.97 -9.98
C VAL A 210 -4.88 2.90 -11.15
N LEU A 211 -5.14 2.48 -12.39
CA LEU A 211 -4.90 3.32 -13.57
C LEU A 211 -5.68 4.65 -13.51
N ALA A 212 -6.93 4.63 -13.05
CA ALA A 212 -7.74 5.84 -12.90
C ALA A 212 -7.19 6.76 -11.81
N ALA A 213 -6.77 6.20 -10.67
CA ALA A 213 -6.15 6.96 -9.58
C ALA A 213 -4.83 7.60 -10.04
N LEU A 214 -3.97 6.83 -10.71
CA LEU A 214 -2.69 7.29 -11.25
C LEU A 214 -2.89 8.44 -12.26
N LYS A 215 -3.88 8.31 -13.15
CA LYS A 215 -4.25 9.37 -14.10
C LYS A 215 -4.71 10.63 -13.38
N ALA A 216 -5.55 10.50 -12.36
CA ALA A 216 -6.06 11.64 -11.61
C ALA A 216 -4.94 12.37 -10.85
N ALA A 217 -4.01 11.62 -10.24
CA ALA A 217 -2.90 12.16 -9.47
C ALA A 217 -1.92 12.99 -10.32
N HIS A 218 -1.58 12.51 -11.53
CA HIS A 218 -0.52 13.12 -12.35
C HIS A 218 -1.01 13.95 -13.55
N PHE A 219 -2.23 13.74 -14.02
CA PHE A 219 -2.73 14.32 -15.28
C PHE A 219 -4.15 14.90 -15.19
N GLY A 220 -4.71 15.03 -13.98
CA GLY A 220 -6.07 15.51 -13.75
C GLY A 220 -6.24 17.04 -13.68
N ARG A 221 -5.26 17.82 -14.18
CA ARG A 221 -5.32 19.29 -14.20
C ARG A 221 -5.67 19.82 -15.58
#